data_AF-A0A0K1QAL5-F1
#
_entry.id   AF-A0A0K1QAL5-F1
#
_cell.length_a   1.000
_cell.length_b   1.000
_cell.length_c   1.000
_cell.angle_alpha   90.00
_cell.angle_beta   90.00
_cell.angle_gamma   90.00
#
_symmetry.space_group_name_H-M   'P 1'
#
loop_
_entity.id
_entity.type
_entity.pdbx_description
1 polymer ?
#
loop_
_entity_poly.entity_id
_entity_poly.type
_entity_poly.pdbx_seq_one_letter_code
_entity_poly.pdbx_strand_id
1 'polypeptide(L)'
;MYKSEFAFVWRSAIRLGVKTSAIDDVVQEVFFIVHRRLAEFEFRSSIRTWVFAILRRVVADHRRTLRRKPAEPTEASELQAIRDPGAGASMARFEASDLVNTLLEALDDEKREVFVLAELEELTLAEIAQITGTNANTVASRLRVARRIFEEAHRNYERTQGTEDGGST
;
A
#
# COMPACT_ATOMS: atom_id res chain seq x y z
N MET A 1 8.75 17.53 7.92
CA MET A 1 8.44 17.67 6.49
C MET A 1 9.30 16.80 5.57
N TYR A 2 10.29 16.02 6.04
CA TYR A 2 10.87 14.94 5.21
C TYR A 2 10.55 13.55 5.79
N LYS A 3 10.57 13.45 7.14
CA LYS A 3 10.26 12.22 7.87
C LYS A 3 8.80 11.74 7.71
N SER A 4 7.84 12.66 7.66
CA SER A 4 6.40 12.37 7.53
C SER A 4 6.05 11.81 6.15
N GLU A 5 6.70 12.33 5.12
CA GLU A 5 6.55 12.00 3.72
C GLU A 5 7.24 10.66 3.45
N PHE A 6 8.40 10.41 4.06
CA PHE A 6 9.08 9.12 4.00
C PHE A 6 8.23 8.00 4.60
N ALA A 7 7.70 8.19 5.81
CA ALA A 7 6.84 7.21 6.46
C ALA A 7 5.54 6.96 5.67
N PHE A 8 5.02 7.97 4.99
CA PHE A 8 3.91 7.82 4.06
C PHE A 8 4.29 6.94 2.87
N VAL A 9 5.33 7.30 2.11
CA VAL A 9 5.76 6.54 0.92
C VAL A 9 6.07 5.09 1.26
N TRP A 10 6.79 4.85 2.36
CA TRP A 10 7.10 3.51 2.84
C TRP A 10 5.85 2.66 3.11
N ARG A 11 4.94 3.17 3.95
CA ARG A 11 3.71 2.45 4.30
C ARG A 11 2.83 2.22 3.08
N SER A 12 2.70 3.22 2.21
CA SER A 12 1.92 3.09 0.98
C SER A 12 2.55 2.08 0.02
N ALA A 13 3.87 1.99 -0.07
CA ALA A 13 4.55 1.01 -0.91
C ALA A 13 4.32 -0.42 -0.39
N ILE A 14 4.40 -0.65 0.92
CA ILE A 14 4.02 -1.94 1.54
C ILE A 14 2.55 -2.28 1.25
N ARG A 15 1.63 -1.33 1.47
CA ARG A 15 0.20 -1.50 1.20
C ARG A 15 -0.12 -1.77 -0.28
N LEU A 16 0.76 -1.38 -1.20
CA LEU A 16 0.65 -1.70 -2.63
C LEU A 16 1.27 -3.05 -3.00
N GLY A 17 1.85 -3.78 -2.03
CA GLY A 17 2.42 -5.11 -2.19
C GLY A 17 3.89 -5.12 -2.59
N VAL A 18 4.65 -4.05 -2.32
CA VAL A 18 6.11 -4.07 -2.49
C VAL A 18 6.72 -4.96 -1.41
N LYS A 19 7.54 -5.94 -1.82
CA LYS A 19 8.27 -6.81 -0.89
C LYS A 19 9.28 -5.99 -0.08
N THR A 20 9.50 -6.37 1.18
CA THR A 20 10.49 -5.73 2.07
C THR A 20 11.88 -5.68 1.43
N SER A 21 12.29 -6.67 0.64
CA SER A 21 13.59 -6.67 -0.04
C SER A 21 13.74 -5.61 -1.15
N ALA A 22 12.64 -5.03 -1.64
CA ALA A 22 12.63 -4.03 -2.71
C ALA A 22 12.12 -2.66 -2.25
N ILE A 23 11.74 -2.54 -0.98
CA ILE A 23 11.08 -1.34 -0.45
C ILE A 23 12.01 -0.13 -0.47
N ASP A 24 13.28 -0.31 -0.08
CA ASP A 24 14.29 0.75 -0.06
C ASP A 24 14.52 1.32 -1.45
N ASP A 25 14.67 0.44 -2.46
CA ASP A 25 14.85 0.81 -3.86
C ASP A 25 13.65 1.62 -4.39
N VAL A 26 12.43 1.13 -4.14
CA VAL A 26 11.20 1.82 -4.55
C VAL A 26 11.10 3.19 -3.89
N VAL A 27 11.33 3.28 -2.58
CA VAL A 27 11.22 4.53 -1.84
C VAL A 27 12.27 5.54 -2.33
N GLN A 28 13.52 5.10 -2.53
CA GLN A 28 14.58 5.95 -3.08
C GLN A 28 14.23 6.48 -4.47
N GLU A 29 13.74 5.62 -5.37
CA GLU A 29 13.35 6.02 -6.71
C GLU A 29 12.20 7.05 -6.68
N VAL A 30 11.21 6.86 -5.80
CA VAL A 30 10.14 7.85 -5.59
C VAL A 30 10.70 9.20 -5.18
N PHE A 31 11.55 9.24 -4.15
CA PHE A 31 12.12 10.51 -3.67
C PHE A 31 13.05 11.16 -4.69
N PHE A 32 13.76 10.37 -5.50
CA PHE A 32 14.54 10.88 -6.63
C PHE A 32 13.66 11.59 -7.66
N ILE A 33 12.54 10.98 -8.06
CA ILE A 33 11.59 11.58 -9.01
C ILE A 33 10.92 12.82 -8.40
N VAL A 34 10.51 12.75 -7.13
CA VAL A 34 9.93 13.88 -6.39
C VAL A 34 10.90 15.05 -6.40
N HIS A 35 12.16 14.84 -6.02
CA HIS A 35 13.16 15.92 -5.99
C HIS A 35 13.36 16.57 -7.36
N ARG A 36 13.40 15.77 -8.43
CA ARG A 36 13.57 16.29 -9.81
C ARG A 36 12.38 17.07 -10.33
N ARG A 37 11.16 16.68 -9.95
CA ARG A 37 9.91 17.23 -10.51
C ARG A 37 9.21 18.21 -9.57
N LEU A 38 9.75 18.45 -8.38
CA LEU A 38 9.10 19.30 -7.37
C LEU A 38 8.86 20.71 -7.89
N ALA A 39 9.77 21.25 -8.69
CA ALA A 39 9.63 22.58 -9.31
C ALA A 39 8.51 22.66 -10.36
N GLU A 40 8.09 21.51 -10.92
CA GLU A 40 7.02 21.40 -11.91
C GLU A 40 5.66 21.13 -11.26
N PHE A 41 5.59 21.03 -9.93
CA PHE A 41 4.34 20.74 -9.25
C PHE A 41 3.38 21.94 -9.30
N GLU A 42 2.31 21.80 -10.09
CA GLU A 42 1.35 22.88 -10.36
C GLU A 42 0.28 23.10 -9.27
N PHE A 43 0.40 22.46 -8.09
CA PHE A 43 -0.54 22.60 -6.97
C PHE A 43 -2.02 22.29 -7.29
N ARG A 44 -2.29 21.51 -8.35
CA ARG A 44 -3.64 21.08 -8.74
C ARG A 44 -4.22 19.98 -7.84
N SER A 45 -3.42 19.44 -6.94
CA SER A 45 -3.80 18.44 -5.92
C SER A 45 -2.95 18.65 -4.68
N SER A 46 -3.16 17.85 -3.62
CA SER A 46 -2.24 17.86 -2.49
C SER A 46 -0.87 17.29 -2.88
N ILE A 47 0.19 17.71 -2.19
CA ILE A 47 1.54 17.14 -2.40
C ILE A 47 1.53 15.61 -2.18
N ARG A 48 0.71 15.13 -1.23
CA ARG A 48 0.58 13.71 -0.90
C ARG A 48 -0.04 12.93 -2.06
N THR A 49 -1.08 13.48 -2.67
CA THR A 49 -1.72 12.94 -3.87
C THR A 49 -0.73 12.84 -5.04
N TRP A 50 0.07 13.88 -5.24
CA TRP A 50 1.10 13.91 -6.29
C TRP A 50 2.24 12.91 -6.04
N VAL A 51 2.74 12.82 -4.81
CA VAL A 51 3.74 11.82 -4.40
C VAL A 51 3.20 10.40 -4.55
N PHE A 52 1.93 10.16 -4.20
CA PHE A 52 1.32 8.84 -4.39
C PHE A 52 1.24 8.46 -5.87
N ALA A 53 0.90 9.40 -6.77
CA ALA A 53 0.88 9.14 -8.20
C ALA A 53 2.27 8.75 -8.74
N ILE A 54 3.34 9.35 -8.20
CA ILE A 54 4.73 8.95 -8.50
C ILE A 54 5.00 7.53 -7.96
N LEU A 55 4.69 7.28 -6.68
CA LEU A 55 4.86 5.96 -6.05
C LEU A 55 4.17 4.86 -6.83
N ARG A 56 2.90 5.05 -7.17
CA ARG A 56 2.11 4.12 -7.98
C ARG A 56 2.85 3.72 -9.26
N ARG A 57 3.39 4.71 -9.97
CA ARG A 57 4.10 4.48 -11.23
C ARG A 57 5.37 3.65 -11.01
N VAL A 58 6.17 4.02 -10.00
CA VAL A 58 7.38 3.27 -9.61
C VAL A 58 7.03 1.82 -9.26
N VAL A 59 6.00 1.60 -8.43
CA VAL A 59 5.56 0.25 -8.05
C VAL A 59 5.07 -0.55 -9.26
N ALA A 60 4.33 0.06 -10.18
CA ALA A 60 3.86 -0.60 -11.39
C ALA A 60 5.03 -0.99 -12.32
N ASP A 61 6.01 -0.11 -12.49
CA ASP A 61 7.23 -0.38 -13.26
C ASP A 61 8.05 -1.49 -12.58
N HIS A 62 8.21 -1.45 -11.26
CA HIS A 62 8.87 -2.50 -10.47
C HIS A 62 8.20 -3.86 -10.69
N ARG A 63 6.87 -3.98 -10.55
CA ARG A 63 6.14 -5.23 -10.83
C ARG A 63 6.33 -5.72 -12.26
N ARG A 64 6.34 -4.80 -13.23
CA ARG A 64 6.57 -5.12 -14.65
C ARG A 64 7.96 -5.68 -14.90
N THR A 65 8.98 -5.18 -14.19
CA THR A 65 10.35 -5.71 -14.29
C THR A 65 10.47 -7.11 -13.67
N LEU A 66 9.85 -7.36 -12.52
CA LEU A 66 9.83 -8.68 -11.88
C LEU A 66 9.16 -9.74 -12.75
N ARG A 67 8.01 -9.41 -13.38
CA ARG A 67 7.31 -10.31 -14.31
C ARG A 67 8.13 -10.73 -15.54
N ARG A 68 9.19 -9.98 -15.88
CA ARG A 68 10.05 -10.24 -17.04
C ARG A 68 11.32 -11.04 -16.69
N LYS A 69 11.64 -11.20 -15.40
CA LYS A 69 12.77 -12.01 -14.94
C LYS A 69 12.29 -13.45 -14.67
N PRO A 70 13.06 -14.49 -15.02
CA PRO A 70 12.79 -15.86 -14.57
C PRO A 70 12.70 -15.88 -13.03
N ALA A 71 11.72 -16.61 -12.49
CA ALA A 71 11.49 -16.64 -11.05
C ALA A 71 12.69 -17.28 -10.32
N GLU A 72 13.42 -16.49 -9.54
CA GLU A 72 14.32 -17.02 -8.52
C GLU A 72 13.50 -17.33 -7.25
N PRO A 73 13.83 -18.40 -6.50
CA PRO A 73 13.15 -18.72 -5.25
C PRO A 73 13.32 -17.57 -4.28
N THR A 74 12.22 -16.95 -3.84
CA THR A 74 12.29 -15.87 -2.84
C THR A 74 12.23 -16.48 -1.45
N GLU A 75 13.28 -16.28 -0.64
CA GLU A 75 13.24 -16.51 0.80
C GLU A 75 12.20 -15.58 1.45
N ALA A 76 11.46 -16.10 2.43
CA ALA A 76 10.47 -15.34 3.17
C ALA A 76 11.18 -14.19 3.91
N SER A 77 10.95 -12.96 3.45
CA SER A 77 11.55 -11.77 4.05
C SER A 77 10.82 -11.43 5.34
N GLU A 78 11.53 -11.50 6.45
CA GLU A 78 11.09 -10.95 7.74
C GLU A 78 10.75 -9.46 7.57
N LEU A 79 9.57 -9.06 8.05
CA LEU A 79 9.14 -7.67 8.11
C LEU A 79 10.10 -6.89 9.03
N GLN A 80 11.05 -6.16 8.46
CA GLN A 80 11.74 -5.11 9.21
C GLN A 80 10.79 -3.92 9.38
N ALA A 81 10.11 -3.92 10.52
CA ALA A 81 9.37 -2.76 11.00
C ALA A 81 10.37 -1.61 11.26
N ILE A 82 10.32 -0.56 10.44
CA ILE A 82 10.95 0.71 10.81
C ILE A 82 10.22 1.20 12.07
N ARG A 83 10.94 1.16 13.19
CA ARG A 83 10.57 1.87 14.41
C ARG A 83 10.44 3.35 14.07
N ASP A 84 9.25 3.89 14.32
CA ASP A 84 9.03 5.32 14.38
C ASP A 84 10.11 5.95 15.28
N PRO A 85 10.99 6.84 14.78
CA PRO A 85 12.00 7.47 15.63
C PRO A 85 11.40 8.44 16.66
N GLY A 86 10.06 8.57 16.73
CA GLY A 86 9.36 9.46 17.66
C GLY A 86 8.18 8.85 18.42
N ALA A 87 7.86 7.56 18.28
CA ALA A 87 6.73 6.98 19.00
C ALA A 87 7.07 5.64 19.63
N GLY A 88 6.90 5.55 20.96
CA GLY A 88 6.67 4.28 21.64
C GLY A 88 5.36 3.67 21.18
N ALA A 89 5.33 3.14 19.95
CA ALA A 89 4.18 2.44 19.42
C ALA A 89 4.09 1.08 20.14
N SER A 90 2.99 0.88 20.85
CA SER A 90 2.62 -0.38 21.50
C SER A 90 2.58 -1.53 20.46
N MET A 91 2.94 -2.75 20.88
CA MET A 91 2.87 -3.99 20.06
C MET A 91 1.53 -4.13 19.31
N ALA A 92 0.42 -3.73 19.94
CA ALA A 92 -0.91 -3.75 19.35
C ALA A 92 -1.04 -2.91 18.06
N ARG A 93 -0.28 -1.81 17.92
CA ARG A 93 -0.30 -0.97 16.72
C ARG A 93 0.48 -1.60 15.56
N PHE A 94 1.49 -2.40 15.88
CA PHE A 94 2.23 -3.19 14.90
C PHE A 94 1.37 -4.36 14.40
N GLU A 95 0.72 -5.10 15.31
CA GLU A 95 -0.20 -6.19 14.98
C GLU A 95 -1.36 -5.73 14.10
N ALA A 96 -1.98 -4.59 14.42
CA ALA A 96 -3.05 -4.02 13.60
C ALA A 96 -2.57 -3.60 12.20
N SER A 97 -1.34 -3.09 12.07
CA SER A 97 -0.79 -2.72 10.76
C SER A 97 -0.44 -3.95 9.92
N ASP A 98 0.01 -5.02 10.55
CA ASP A 98 0.37 -6.27 9.88
C ASP A 98 -0.87 -7.01 9.38
N LEU A 99 -1.94 -7.06 10.20
CA LEU A 99 -3.23 -7.59 9.80
C LEU A 99 -3.77 -6.88 8.54
N VAL A 100 -3.78 -5.55 8.52
CA VAL A 100 -4.25 -4.80 7.34
C VAL A 100 -3.44 -5.16 6.09
N ASN A 101 -2.11 -5.27 6.20
CA ASN A 101 -1.27 -5.64 5.07
C ASN A 101 -1.61 -7.05 4.56
N THR A 102 -1.77 -8.02 5.47
CA THR A 102 -2.19 -9.39 5.14
C THR A 102 -3.54 -9.43 4.43
N LEU A 103 -4.53 -8.68 4.91
CA LEU A 103 -5.86 -8.63 4.28
C LEU A 103 -5.82 -7.98 2.89
N LEU A 104 -4.94 -7.01 2.66
CA LEU A 104 -4.74 -6.39 1.35
C LEU A 104 -4.15 -7.38 0.32
N GLU A 105 -3.50 -8.46 0.74
CA GLU A 105 -2.96 -9.48 -0.17
C GLU A 105 -4.05 -10.19 -0.98
N ALA A 106 -5.28 -10.29 -0.43
CA ALA A 106 -6.43 -10.87 -1.11
C ALA A 106 -6.93 -10.05 -2.30
N LEU A 107 -6.53 -8.78 -2.40
CA LEU A 107 -6.90 -7.88 -3.49
C LEU A 107 -5.88 -7.97 -4.63
N ASP A 108 -6.34 -8.03 -5.87
CA ASP A 108 -5.46 -7.77 -7.01
C ASP A 108 -4.98 -6.31 -7.05
N ASP A 109 -3.92 -6.06 -7.81
CA ASP A 109 -3.22 -4.77 -7.84
C ASP A 109 -4.16 -3.58 -8.06
N GLU A 110 -5.12 -3.71 -8.98
CA GLU A 110 -6.04 -2.60 -9.32
C GLU A 110 -7.05 -2.32 -8.21
N LYS A 111 -7.57 -3.37 -7.57
CA LYS A 111 -8.51 -3.25 -6.44
C LYS A 111 -7.79 -2.75 -5.20
N ARG A 112 -6.61 -3.29 -4.92
CA ARG A 112 -5.74 -2.89 -3.81
C ARG A 112 -5.40 -1.42 -3.91
N GLU A 113 -5.01 -0.96 -5.10
CA GLU A 113 -4.68 0.44 -5.33
C GLU A 113 -5.85 1.37 -5.00
N VAL A 114 -7.04 1.10 -5.57
CA VAL A 114 -8.23 1.91 -5.33
C VAL A 114 -8.66 1.88 -3.87
N PHE A 115 -8.56 0.71 -3.21
CA PHE A 115 -8.89 0.56 -1.80
C PHE A 115 -7.96 1.38 -0.91
N VAL A 116 -6.63 1.27 -1.10
CA VAL A 116 -5.64 2.03 -0.33
C VAL A 116 -5.88 3.53 -0.49
N LEU A 117 -6.09 3.99 -1.71
CA LEU A 117 -6.33 5.41 -1.98
C LEU A 117 -7.62 5.94 -1.35
N ALA A 118 -8.70 5.16 -1.36
CA ALA A 118 -10.00 5.59 -0.85
C ALA A 118 -10.12 5.45 0.68
N GLU A 119 -9.71 4.30 1.24
CA GLU A 119 -9.96 3.97 2.65
C GLU A 119 -8.82 4.40 3.57
N LEU A 120 -7.58 4.41 3.07
CA LEU A 120 -6.40 4.68 3.91
C LEU A 120 -5.79 6.06 3.68
N GLU A 121 -5.97 6.62 2.49
CA GLU A 121 -5.54 7.99 2.14
C GLU A 121 -6.70 8.95 1.94
N GLU A 122 -7.94 8.49 2.13
CA GLU A 122 -9.18 9.29 2.16
C GLU A 122 -9.41 10.15 0.90
N LEU A 123 -8.89 9.73 -0.25
CA LEU A 123 -9.07 10.45 -1.51
C LEU A 123 -10.46 10.26 -2.09
N THR A 124 -10.94 11.29 -2.77
CA THR A 124 -12.23 11.24 -3.49
C THR A 124 -12.13 10.35 -4.73
N LEU A 125 -13.27 9.78 -5.17
CA LEU A 125 -13.31 8.98 -6.40
C LEU A 125 -12.82 9.75 -7.64
N ALA A 126 -13.02 11.07 -7.67
CA ALA A 126 -12.54 11.94 -8.74
C ALA A 126 -11.00 12.06 -8.74
N GLU A 127 -10.38 12.25 -7.57
CA GLU A 127 -8.92 12.29 -7.45
C GLU A 127 -8.30 10.94 -7.81
N ILE A 128 -8.89 9.83 -7.34
CA ILE A 128 -8.44 8.48 -7.66
C ILE A 128 -8.56 8.22 -9.17
N ALA A 129 -9.64 8.67 -9.82
CA ALA A 129 -9.80 8.58 -11.26
C ALA A 129 -8.65 9.29 -12.01
N GLN A 130 -8.28 10.50 -11.58
CA GLN A 130 -7.14 11.23 -12.15
C GLN A 130 -5.81 10.49 -11.95
N ILE A 131 -5.57 9.95 -10.76
CA ILE A 131 -4.33 9.23 -10.43
C ILE A 131 -4.21 7.91 -11.21
N THR A 132 -5.31 7.15 -11.29
CA THR A 132 -5.33 5.83 -11.92
C THR A 132 -5.46 5.89 -13.44
N GLY A 133 -5.81 7.05 -14.00
CA GLY A 133 -6.11 7.21 -15.43
C GLY A 133 -7.39 6.49 -15.85
N THR A 134 -8.34 6.32 -14.92
CA THR A 134 -9.63 5.64 -15.19
C THR A 134 -10.79 6.58 -14.89
N ASN A 135 -12.02 6.22 -15.29
CA ASN A 135 -13.19 7.03 -14.96
C ASN A 135 -13.70 6.76 -13.53
N ALA A 136 -14.41 7.72 -12.94
CA ALA A 136 -14.91 7.60 -11.57
C ALA A 136 -15.87 6.41 -11.34
N ASN A 137 -16.61 5.97 -12.37
CA ASN A 137 -17.48 4.80 -12.28
C ASN A 137 -16.68 3.49 -12.17
N THR A 138 -15.55 3.39 -12.89
CA THR A 138 -14.60 2.28 -12.79
C THR A 138 -13.95 2.26 -11.41
N VAL A 139 -13.58 3.43 -10.87
CA VAL A 139 -13.07 3.53 -9.49
C VAL A 139 -14.14 3.05 -8.50
N ALA A 140 -15.37 3.54 -8.60
CA ALA A 140 -16.47 3.17 -7.71
C ALA A 140 -16.77 1.65 -7.75
N SER A 141 -16.79 1.07 -8.95
CA SER A 141 -17.05 -0.36 -9.12
C SER A 141 -15.91 -1.22 -8.56
N ARG A 142 -14.65 -0.85 -8.81
CA ARG A 142 -13.47 -1.50 -8.21
C ARG A 142 -13.47 -1.39 -6.69
N LEU A 143 -13.74 -0.21 -6.14
CA LEU A 143 -13.79 0.01 -4.69
C LEU A 143 -14.86 -0.85 -4.03
N ARG A 144 -16.06 -0.93 -4.62
CA ARG A 144 -17.14 -1.78 -4.10
C ARG A 144 -16.73 -3.25 -4.04
N VAL A 145 -16.07 -3.75 -5.09
CA VAL A 145 -15.59 -5.14 -5.13
C VAL A 145 -14.44 -5.34 -4.13
N ALA A 146 -13.52 -4.38 -4.02
CA ALA A 146 -12.41 -4.43 -3.08
C ALA A 146 -12.89 -4.50 -1.63
N ARG A 147 -13.87 -3.67 -1.23
CA ARG A 147 -14.49 -3.72 0.10
C ARG A 147 -15.05 -5.10 0.42
N ARG A 148 -15.79 -5.70 -0.51
CA ARG A 148 -16.37 -7.04 -0.33
C ARG A 148 -15.29 -8.10 -0.09
N ILE A 149 -14.23 -8.10 -0.89
CA ILE A 149 -13.13 -9.07 -0.76
C ILE A 149 -12.39 -8.87 0.56
N PHE A 150 -12.10 -7.61 0.93
CA PHE A 150 -11.44 -7.28 2.18
C PHE A 150 -12.26 -7.72 3.40
N GLU A 151 -13.57 -7.45 3.40
CA GLU A 151 -14.49 -7.90 4.45
C GLU A 151 -14.55 -9.44 4.54
N GLU A 152 -14.51 -10.13 3.41
CA GLU A 152 -14.49 -11.60 3.38
C GLU A 152 -13.18 -12.17 3.93
N ALA A 153 -12.05 -11.59 3.54
CA ALA A 153 -10.75 -11.95 4.09
C ALA A 153 -10.69 -11.72 5.61
N HIS A 154 -11.24 -10.60 6.09
CA HIS A 154 -11.31 -10.29 7.52
C HIS A 154 -12.16 -11.32 8.28
N ARG A 155 -13.36 -11.66 7.78
CA ARG A 155 -14.20 -12.70 8.39
C ARG A 155 -13.52 -14.06 8.43
N ASN A 156 -12.74 -14.40 7.41
CA ASN A 156 -11.99 -15.66 7.39
C ASN A 156 -10.87 -15.65 8.43
N TYR A 157 -10.14 -14.53 8.53
CA TYR A 157 -9.12 -14.34 9.57
C TYR A 157 -9.69 -14.51 10.99
N GLU A 158 -10.83 -13.87 11.29
CA GLU A 158 -11.50 -14.00 12.60
C GLU A 158 -11.90 -15.45 12.91
N ARG A 159 -12.36 -16.23 11.92
CA ARG A 159 -12.69 -17.64 12.10
C ARG A 159 -11.47 -18.51 12.38
N THR A 160 -10.36 -18.25 11.69
CA THR A 160 -9.11 -19.02 11.88
C THR A 160 -8.52 -18.75 13.27
N GLN A 161 -8.48 -17.50 13.72
CA GLN A 161 -8.00 -17.14 15.05
C GLN A 161 -8.92 -17.62 16.18
N GLY A 162 -10.25 -17.56 16.00
CA GLY A 162 -11.20 -18.10 16.98
C GLY A 162 -11.19 -19.63 17.13
N THR A 163 -10.54 -20.35 16.21
CA THR A 163 -10.39 -21.82 16.30
C THR A 163 -9.16 -22.21 17.15
N GLU A 164 -8.15 -21.34 17.26
CA GLU A 164 -6.91 -21.61 18.01
C GLU A 164 -7.09 -21.44 19.54
N ASP A 165 -7.97 -20.54 19.98
CA ASP A 165 -8.25 -20.30 21.41
C ASP A 165 -9.18 -21.35 22.07
N GLY A 166 -9.80 -22.24 21.29
CA GLY A 166 -10.76 -23.26 21.78
C GLY A 166 -10.16 -24.65 22.05
N GLY A 167 -8.87 -24.85 21.82
CA GLY A 167 -8.21 -26.17 21.81
C GLY A 167 -7.46 -26.59 23.08
N SER A 168 -7.47 -25.79 24.15
CA SER A 168 -6.90 -26.18 25.45
C SER A 168 -8.01 -26.28 26.51
N THR A 169 -8.65 -27.45 26.60
CA THR A 169 -9.30 -27.91 27.84
C THR A 169 -9.17 -29.42 27.93
#